data_AF-A0A5N6QAS5-F1
#
_entry.id   AF-A0A5N6QAS5-F1
#
_cell.length_a   1.000
_cell.length_b   1.000
_cell.length_c   1.000
_cell.angle_alpha   90.00
_cell.angle_beta   90.00
_cell.angle_gamma   90.00
#
_symmetry.space_group_name_H-M   'P 1'
#
loop_
_entity.id
_entity.type
_entity.pdbx_description
1 polymer ?
#
loop_
_entity_poly.entity_id
_entity_poly.type
_entity_poly.pdbx_seq_one_letter_code
_entity_poly.pdbx_strand_id
1 'polypeptide(L)'
;MNEGNLEEVKRWYNEIEKSALAPDRKTLEMLLPFVCEKGEVELAFELCKEIFERKFLVDVSLLQLVVDGLVKESKMEEAKKLEQLGKFNKYRRYSLKLPSDE
;
A
#
# COMPACT_ATOMS: atom_id res chain seq x y z
N MET A 1 4.96 -10.26 -17.83
CA MET A 1 3.58 -9.85 -17.51
C MET A 1 3.41 -8.41 -17.97
N ASN A 2 2.57 -8.24 -18.99
CA ASN A 2 2.56 -7.11 -19.92
C ASN A 2 1.70 -5.96 -19.36
N GLU A 3 1.94 -4.72 -19.82
CA GLU A 3 1.23 -3.49 -19.39
C GLU A 3 -0.31 -3.62 -19.43
N GLY A 4 -0.85 -4.44 -20.34
CA GLY A 4 -2.29 -4.70 -20.42
C GLY A 4 -2.93 -5.24 -19.13
N ASN A 5 -2.16 -5.92 -18.26
CA ASN A 5 -2.67 -6.44 -16.99
C ASN A 5 -2.78 -5.33 -15.92
N LEU A 6 -1.97 -4.27 -16.00
CA LEU A 6 -2.02 -3.16 -15.05
C LEU A 6 -3.21 -2.26 -15.31
N GLU A 7 -3.46 -1.92 -16.57
CA GLU A 7 -4.62 -1.11 -16.98
C GLU A 7 -5.93 -1.81 -16.64
N GLU A 8 -5.98 -3.14 -16.80
CA GLU A 8 -7.15 -3.93 -16.40
C GLU A 8 -7.36 -3.89 -14.88
N VAL A 9 -6.31 -4.04 -14.07
CA VAL A 9 -6.38 -3.91 -12.61
C VAL A 9 -6.84 -2.51 -12.18
N LYS A 10 -6.30 -1.44 -12.78
CA LYS A 10 -6.73 -0.06 -12.50
C LYS A 10 -8.20 0.16 -12.85
N ARG A 11 -8.65 -0.40 -13.98
CA ARG A 11 -10.07 -0.34 -14.38
C ARG A 11 -10.96 -1.08 -13.39
N TRP A 12 -10.61 -2.30 -13.00
CA TRP A 12 -11.35 -3.08 -12.02
C TRP A 12 -11.41 -2.38 -10.67
N TYR A 13 -10.30 -1.81 -10.20
CA TYR A 13 -10.26 -1.03 -8.97
C TYR A 13 -11.24 0.16 -9.01
N ASN A 14 -11.24 0.92 -10.11
CA ASN A 14 -12.18 2.02 -10.32
C ASN A 14 -13.64 1.56 -10.43
N GLU A 15 -13.93 0.40 -11.03
CA GLU A 15 -15.29 -0.15 -11.09
C GLU A 15 -15.77 -0.61 -9.69
N ILE A 16 -14.88 -1.21 -8.90
CA ILE A 16 -15.13 -1.58 -7.50
C ILE A 16 -15.44 -0.31 -6.67
N GLU A 17 -14.59 0.71 -6.77
CA GLU A 17 -14.80 2.01 -6.10
C GLU A 17 -16.13 2.68 -6.51
N LYS A 18 -16.46 2.68 -7.81
CA LYS A 18 -17.72 3.24 -8.34
C LYS A 18 -18.96 2.42 -7.98
N SER A 19 -18.82 1.13 -7.69
CA SER A 19 -19.94 0.25 -7.34
C SER A 19 -20.41 0.39 -5.88
N ALA A 20 -19.84 1.33 -5.11
CA ALA A 20 -20.00 1.44 -3.66
C ALA A 20 -19.51 0.21 -2.86
N LEU A 21 -18.90 -0.78 -3.53
CA LEU A 21 -18.24 -1.91 -2.90
C LEU A 21 -16.78 -1.54 -2.69
N ALA A 22 -16.50 -0.91 -1.56
CA ALA A 22 -15.14 -0.56 -1.23
C ALA A 22 -14.28 -1.84 -1.08
N PRO A 23 -13.03 -1.88 -1.61
CA PRO A 23 -12.22 -3.10 -1.62
C PRO A 23 -12.03 -3.61 -0.19
N ASP A 24 -12.26 -4.92 -0.01
CA ASP A 24 -12.10 -5.56 1.29
C ASP A 24 -10.60 -5.77 1.62
N ARG A 25 -10.32 -6.22 2.84
CA ARG A 25 -8.95 -6.50 3.27
C ARG A 25 -8.22 -7.47 2.34
N LYS A 26 -8.90 -8.50 1.84
CA LYS A 26 -8.27 -9.53 1.00
C LYS A 26 -7.90 -8.97 -0.37
N THR A 27 -8.74 -8.11 -0.93
CA THR A 27 -8.44 -7.37 -2.15
C THR A 27 -7.20 -6.49 -1.96
N LEU A 28 -7.10 -5.74 -0.85
CA LEU A 28 -5.94 -4.90 -0.58
C LEU A 28 -4.65 -5.72 -0.34
N GLU A 29 -4.74 -6.85 0.39
CA GLU A 29 -3.63 -7.79 0.59
C GLU A 29 -3.09 -8.36 -0.74
N MET A 30 -3.96 -8.53 -1.74
CA MET A 30 -3.58 -9.04 -3.07
C MET A 30 -3.04 -7.94 -3.99
N LEU A 31 -3.63 -6.74 -3.96
CA LEU A 31 -3.25 -5.65 -4.86
C LEU A 31 -1.91 -5.03 -4.50
N LEU A 32 -1.62 -4.88 -3.21
CA LEU A 32 -0.42 -4.18 -2.74
C LEU A 32 0.90 -4.73 -3.31
N PRO A 33 1.18 -6.05 -3.27
CA PRO A 33 2.40 -6.60 -3.87
C PRO A 33 2.46 -6.37 -5.38
N PHE A 34 1.32 -6.51 -6.06
CA PHE A 34 1.22 -6.34 -7.50
C PHE A 34 1.51 -4.90 -7.94
N VAL A 35 0.92 -3.90 -7.29
CA VAL A 35 1.15 -2.49 -7.65
C VAL A 35 2.60 -2.06 -7.34
N CYS A 36 3.18 -2.55 -6.25
CA CYS A 36 4.59 -2.31 -5.95
C CYS A 36 5.54 -2.96 -6.96
N GLU A 37 5.25 -4.19 -7.43
CA GLU A 37 6.03 -4.83 -8.49
C GLU A 37 6.00 -4.02 -9.80
N LYS A 38 4.89 -3.30 -10.05
CA LYS A 38 4.73 -2.42 -11.22
C LYS A 38 5.32 -1.03 -11.06
N GLY A 39 5.90 -0.71 -9.90
CA GLY A 39 6.46 0.62 -9.62
C GLY A 39 5.39 1.68 -9.33
N GLU A 40 4.12 1.30 -9.17
CA GLU A 40 3.00 2.19 -8.87
C GLU A 40 2.95 2.49 -7.36
N VAL A 41 4.03 3.09 -6.85
CA VAL A 41 4.25 3.29 -5.42
C VAL A 41 3.30 4.35 -4.81
N GLU A 42 2.80 5.30 -5.60
CA GLU A 42 1.75 6.25 -5.19
C GLU A 42 0.45 5.52 -4.88
N LEU A 43 0.03 4.63 -5.77
CA LEU A 43 -1.19 3.84 -5.58
C LEU A 43 -1.02 2.93 -4.37
N ALA A 44 0.14 2.28 -4.24
CA ALA A 44 0.46 1.46 -3.08
C ALA A 44 0.34 2.24 -1.75
N PHE A 45 0.83 3.48 -1.73
CA PHE A 45 0.73 4.37 -0.58
C PHE A 45 -0.73 4.70 -0.21
N GLU A 46 -1.58 5.00 -1.20
CA GLU A 46 -3.00 5.27 -0.96
C GLU A 46 -3.76 4.04 -0.46
N LEU A 47 -3.48 2.84 -1.00
CA LEU A 47 -4.03 1.58 -0.49
C LEU A 47 -3.61 1.32 0.97
N CYS A 48 -2.38 1.66 1.35
CA CYS A 48 -1.94 1.57 2.74
C CYS A 48 -2.72 2.53 3.65
N LYS A 49 -3.00 3.77 3.21
CA LYS A 49 -3.84 4.70 3.98
C LYS A 49 -5.25 4.15 4.19
N GLU A 50 -5.84 3.56 3.17
CA GLU A 50 -7.16 2.91 3.28
C GLU A 50 -7.16 1.76 4.31
N ILE A 51 -6.10 0.95 4.36
CA ILE A 51 -5.90 -0.08 5.40
C ILE A 51 -5.94 0.55 6.81
N PHE A 52 -5.23 1.67 7.01
CA PHE A 52 -5.20 2.36 8.30
C PHE A 52 -6.56 2.98 8.66
N GLU A 53 -7.20 3.66 7.71
CA GLU A 53 -8.51 4.31 7.89
C GLU A 53 -9.61 3.30 8.21
N ARG A 54 -9.60 2.16 7.52
CA ARG A 54 -10.54 1.05 7.74
C ARG A 54 -10.14 0.10 8.85
N LYS A 55 -9.00 0.35 9.51
CA LYS A 55 -8.49 -0.43 10.65
C LYS A 55 -8.28 -1.90 10.29
N PHE A 56 -7.93 -2.19 9.05
CA PHE A 56 -7.66 -3.54 8.62
C PHE A 56 -6.34 -4.04 9.22
N LEU A 57 -6.38 -5.27 9.72
CA LEU A 57 -5.22 -5.96 10.26
C LEU A 57 -4.60 -6.80 9.15
N VAL A 58 -3.52 -6.29 8.59
CA VAL A 58 -2.71 -6.95 7.55
C VAL A 58 -1.36 -7.35 8.12
N ASP A 59 -0.57 -8.11 7.36
CA ASP A 59 0.79 -8.42 7.76
C ASP A 59 1.69 -7.16 7.73
N VAL A 60 2.64 -7.09 8.66
CA VAL A 60 3.63 -6.00 8.67
C VAL A 60 4.52 -6.06 7.44
N SER A 61 4.81 -7.26 6.90
CA SER A 61 5.63 -7.44 5.70
C SER A 61 4.99 -6.78 4.48
N LEU A 62 3.66 -6.76 4.41
CA LEU A 62 2.91 -6.14 3.32
C LEU A 62 3.10 -4.63 3.30
N LEU A 63 3.05 -4.00 4.49
CA LEU A 63 3.26 -2.56 4.64
C LEU A 63 4.74 -2.20 4.47
N GLN A 64 5.65 -3.06 4.93
CA GLN A 64 7.09 -2.88 4.76
C GLN A 64 7.49 -2.88 3.28
N LEU A 65 6.88 -3.74 2.47
CA LEU A 65 7.11 -3.79 1.03
C LEU A 65 6.80 -2.44 0.33
N VAL A 66 5.77 -1.72 0.80
CA VAL A 66 5.45 -0.38 0.28
C VAL A 66 6.47 0.66 0.75
N VAL A 67 6.88 0.60 2.02
CA VAL A 67 7.92 1.50 2.57
C VAL A 67 9.22 1.34 1.78
N ASP A 68 9.64 0.10 1.52
CA ASP A 68 10.86 -0.19 0.74
C ASP A 68 10.73 0.32 -0.70
N GLY A 69 9.56 0.11 -1.32
CA GLY A 69 9.26 0.63 -2.66
C GLY A 69 9.31 2.16 -2.74
N LEU A 70 8.73 2.86 -1.75
CA LEU A 70 8.77 4.32 -1.67
C LEU A 70 10.19 4.84 -1.52
N VAL A 71 11.01 4.25 -0.64
CA VAL A 71 12.41 4.66 -0.49
C VAL A 71 13.20 4.43 -1.77
N LYS A 72 13.00 3.29 -2.44
CA LYS A 72 13.65 2.99 -3.72
C LYS A 72 13.33 4.02 -4.80
N GLU A 73 12.10 4.54 -4.82
CA GLU A 73 11.65 5.60 -5.75
C GLU A 73 11.93 7.03 -5.22
N SER A 74 12.80 7.19 -4.21
CA SER A 74 13.17 8.48 -3.60
C SER A 74 12.00 9.24 -2.94
N LYS A 75 10.94 8.54 -2.52
CA LYS A 75 9.74 9.09 -1.87
C LYS A 75 9.80 8.97 -0.35
N MET A 76 10.84 9.59 0.19
CA MET A 76 11.19 9.46 1.61
C MET A 76 10.11 10.02 2.55
N GLU A 77 9.41 11.09 2.14
CA GLU A 77 8.38 11.71 2.98
C GLU A 77 7.13 10.83 3.11
N GLU A 78 6.70 10.19 2.03
CA GLU A 78 5.62 9.20 2.02
C GLU A 78 6.01 7.97 2.86
N ALA A 79 7.25 7.50 2.73
CA ALA A 79 7.77 6.38 3.51
C ALA A 79 7.75 6.70 5.02
N LYS A 80 8.26 7.87 5.43
CA LYS A 80 8.19 8.36 6.82
C LYS A 80 6.75 8.47 7.31
N LYS A 81 5.84 8.94 6.47
CA LYS A 81 4.42 9.05 6.82
C LYS A 81 3.79 7.68 7.09
N LEU A 82 4.07 6.67 6.25
CA LEU A 82 3.61 5.30 6.53
C LEU A 82 4.22 4.73 7.81
N GLU A 83 5.51 4.95 8.03
CA GLU A 83 6.19 4.51 9.24
C GLU A 83 5.54 5.10 10.51
N GLN A 84 5.25 6.40 10.50
CA GLN A 84 4.53 7.09 11.58
C GLN A 84 3.10 6.58 11.75
N LEU A 85 2.33 6.41 10.66
CA LEU A 85 0.98 5.85 10.72
C LEU A 85 0.98 4.45 11.33
N GLY A 86 1.96 3.61 10.97
CA GLY A 86 2.17 2.29 11.55
C GLY A 86 2.45 2.32 13.05
N LYS A 87 3.32 3.23 13.51
CA LYS A 87 3.70 3.40 14.93
C LYS A 87 2.55 3.89 15.79
N PHE A 88 1.77 4.86 15.30
CA PHE A 88 0.68 5.50 16.05
C PHE A 88 -0.69 4.86 15.84
N ASN A 89 -0.77 3.77 15.06
CA ASN A 89 -2.01 3.04 14.89
C ASN A 89 -2.48 2.45 16.24
N LYS A 90 -3.65 2.90 16.68
CA LYS A 90 -4.27 2.54 17.97
C LYS A 90 -4.76 1.09 18.02
N TYR A 91 -4.91 0.42 16.88
CA TYR A 91 -5.49 -0.93 16.78
C TYR A 91 -4.41 -2.01 16.70
N ARG A 92 -3.31 -1.75 15.99
CA ARG A 92 -2.12 -2.60 15.95
C ARG A 92 -0.92 -1.74 15.60
N ARG A 93 0.09 -1.73 16.46
CA ARG A 93 1.36 -1.05 16.18
C ARG A 93 2.15 -1.87 15.16
N TYR A 94 2.51 -1.24 14.06
CA TYR A 94 3.40 -1.82 13.07
C TYR A 94 4.81 -1.28 13.27
N SER A 95 5.78 -2.19 13.37
CA SER A 95 7.21 -1.85 13.42
C SER A 95 7.76 -1.78 12.01
N LEU A 96 7.39 -0.73 11.27
CA LEU A 96 7.95 -0.44 9.96
C LEU A 96 9.35 0.17 10.12
N LYS A 97 10.28 -0.24 9.26
CA LYS A 97 11.66 0.24 9.26
C LYS A 97 11.89 1.04 7.98
N LEU A 98 12.43 2.24 8.11
CA LEU A 98 13.02 2.90 6.95
C LEU A 98 14.38 2.23 6.70
N PRO A 99 14.66 1.69 5.51
CA PRO A 99 16.03 1.36 5.14
C PRO A 99 16.84 2.63 5.31
N SER A 100 17.75 2.61 6.28
CA SER A 100 18.54 3.78 6.64
C SER A 100 19.33 4.25 5.42
N ASP A 101 19.42 5.56 5.23
CA ASP A 101 20.34 6.18 4.28
C ASP A 101 21.78 5.75 4.64
N GLU A 102 22.26 4.64 4.08
CA GLU A 102 23.70 4.34 4.01
C GLU A 102 24.33 5.07 2.82
#